data_AF-A0A090R3I3-F1
#
_entry.id   AF-A0A090R3I3-F1
#
_cell.length_a   1.000
_cell.length_b   1.000
_cell.length_c   1.000
_cell.angle_alpha   90.00
_cell.angle_beta   90.00
_cell.angle_gamma   90.00
#
_symmetry.space_group_name_H-M   'P 1'
#
loop_
_entity.id
_entity.type
_entity.pdbx_description
1 polymer ?
#
loop_
_entity_poly.entity_id
_entity_poly.type
_entity_poly.pdbx_seq_one_letter_code
_entity_poly.pdbx_strand_id
1 'polypeptide(L)' 'MVFELDHEGYQYAFVSGPSTDYLWLLARTPTVDPAVMEKFISMAKARGFDTDGLIVVNQEG' A
#
# COMPACT_ATOMS: atom_id res chain seq x y z
N MET A 1 -6.13 9.20 4.33
CA MET A 1 -6.64 8.32 5.39
C MET A 1 -5.81 7.05 5.43
N VAL A 2 -5.46 6.54 6.61
CA VAL A 2 -4.89 5.20 6.75
C VAL A 2 -6.06 4.21 6.82
N PHE A 3 -6.09 3.23 5.92
CA PHE A 3 -7.20 2.27 5.84
C PHE A 3 -6.79 0.82 6.16
N GLU A 4 -5.50 0.58 6.34
CA GLU A 4 -4.92 -0.67 6.84
C GLU A 4 -3.56 -0.35 7.46
N LEU A 5 -3.21 -1.03 8.54
CA LEU A 5 -1.89 -0.93 9.16
C LEU A 5 -1.46 -2.28 9.72
N ASP A 6 -0.15 -2.50 9.76
CA ASP A 6 0.41 -3.63 10.48
C ASP A 6 0.27 -3.44 12.00
N HIS A 7 -0.41 -4.38 12.64
CA HIS A 7 -0.63 -4.35 14.09
C HIS A 7 0.56 -4.90 14.88
N GLU A 8 1.49 -5.61 14.23
CA GLU A 8 2.70 -6.15 14.84
C GLU A 8 3.88 -5.19 14.66
N GLY A 9 3.82 -4.05 15.34
CA GLY A 9 4.92 -3.09 15.37
C GLY A 9 4.92 -2.08 14.22
N TYR A 10 3.80 -1.93 13.51
CA TYR A 10 3.57 -0.84 12.55
C TYR A 10 4.62 -0.80 11.44
N GLN A 11 4.95 -1.95 10.85
CA GLN A 11 5.97 -2.07 9.80
C GLN A 11 5.50 -1.53 8.45
N TYR A 12 4.19 -1.57 8.18
CA TYR A 12 3.59 -0.97 6.98
C TYR A 12 2.26 -0.27 7.27
N ALA A 13 1.86 0.61 6.36
CA ALA A 13 0.56 1.26 6.34
C ALA A 13 0.07 1.44 4.90
N PHE A 14 -1.24 1.24 4.67
CA PHE A 14 -1.89 1.56 3.41
C PHE A 14 -2.64 2.88 3.57
N VAL A 15 -2.33 3.84 2.71
CA VAL A 15 -2.76 5.23 2.82
C VAL A 15 -3.48 5.66 1.55
N SER A 16 -4.61 6.32 1.68
CA SER A 16 -5.34 6.94 0.57
C SER A 16 -5.50 8.45 0.73
N GLY A 17 -5.78 9.15 -0.37
CA GLY A 17 -6.28 10.53 -0.33
C GLY A 17 -7.78 10.62 0.03
N PRO A 18 -8.41 11.80 -0.15
CA PRO A 18 -9.85 11.98 0.03
C PRO A 18 -10.69 11.36 -1.09
N SER A 19 -10.06 11.02 -2.22
CA SER A 19 -10.65 10.32 -3.38
C SER A 19 -9.90 9.02 -3.67
N THR A 20 -10.35 8.29 -4.69
CA THR A 20 -9.69 7.07 -5.21
C THR A 20 -8.49 7.38 -6.11
N ASP A 21 -8.11 8.64 -6.28
CA ASP A 21 -7.03 9.05 -7.20
C ASP A 21 -5.63 8.95 -6.55
N TYR A 22 -5.59 8.74 -5.23
CA TYR A 22 -4.38 8.84 -4.42
C TYR A 22 -4.26 7.63 -3.50
N LEU A 23 -3.19 6.86 -3.68
CA LEU A 23 -2.98 5.60 -2.99
C LEU A 23 -1.48 5.32 -2.80
N TRP A 24 -1.09 4.92 -1.58
CA TRP A 24 0.29 4.59 -1.24
C TRP A 24 0.37 3.40 -0.27
N LEU A 25 1.40 2.58 -0.46
CA LEU A 25 1.90 1.63 0.54
C LEU A 25 3.17 2.25 1.13
N LEU A 26 3.17 2.51 2.43
CA LEU A 26 4.32 2.99 3.16
C LEU A 26 4.89 1.85 4.01
N ALA A 27 6.20 1.71 4.05
CA ALA A 27 6.90 0.69 4.83
C ALA A 27 8.12 1.26 5.52
N ARG A 28 8.50 0.68 6.68
CA ARG A 28 9.73 1.05 7.39
C ARG A 28 11.00 0.49 6.75
N THR A 29 10.85 -0.51 5.88
CA THR A 29 11.91 -1.13 5.09
C THR A 29 11.75 -0.75 3.61
N PRO A 30 12.85 -0.72 2.83
CA PRO A 30 12.81 -0.38 1.40
C PRO A 30 12.04 -1.41 0.58
N THR A 31 11.95 -2.65 1.05
CA THR A 31 11.18 -3.72 0.42
C THR A 31 10.20 -4.35 1.42
N VAL A 32 9.07 -4.83 0.94
CA VAL A 32 8.08 -5.58 1.73
C VAL A 32 7.94 -7.01 1.24
N ASP A 33 7.40 -7.88 2.09
CA ASP A 33 7.03 -9.24 1.69
C ASP A 33 6.01 -9.19 0.52
N PRO A 34 6.16 -10.03 -0.52
CA PRO A 34 5.18 -10.14 -1.61
C PRO A 34 3.72 -10.28 -1.15
N ALA A 35 3.46 -10.99 -0.05
CA ALA A 35 2.12 -11.16 0.51
C ALA A 35 1.51 -9.83 0.99
N VAL A 36 2.34 -8.89 1.48
CA VAL A 36 1.88 -7.54 1.86
C VAL A 36 1.50 -6.74 0.61
N MET A 37 2.28 -6.86 -0.47
CA MET A 37 1.97 -6.21 -1.75
C MET A 37 0.67 -6.76 -2.36
N GLU A 38 0.48 -8.08 -2.35
CA GLU A 38 -0.77 -8.71 -2.83
C GLU A 38 -1.98 -8.27 -1.99
N LYS A 39 -1.83 -8.22 -0.66
CA LYS A 39 -2.86 -7.71 0.25
C LYS A 39 -3.21 -6.26 -0.08
N PHE A 40 -2.22 -5.40 -0.30
CA PHE A 40 -2.41 -4.01 -0.68
C PHE A 40 -3.24 -3.87 -1.96
N ILE A 41 -2.83 -4.57 -3.03
CA ILE A 41 -3.52 -4.51 -4.33
C ILE A 41 -4.96 -5.03 -4.21
N SER A 42 -5.16 -6.15 -3.53
CA SER A 42 -6.50 -6.74 -3.33
C SER A 42 -7.43 -5.79 -2.58
N MET A 43 -6.94 -5.21 -1.47
CA MET A 43 -7.71 -4.27 -0.65
C MET A 43 -8.00 -2.95 -1.36
N ALA A 44 -7.07 -2.48 -2.19
CA ALA A 44 -7.25 -1.29 -3.02
C ALA A 44 -8.29 -1.52 -4.12
N LYS A 45 -8.21 -2.64 -4.87
CA LYS A 45 -9.20 -3.01 -5.89
C LYS A 45 -10.62 -3.09 -5.30
N ALA A 46 -10.77 -3.75 -4.15
CA ALA A 46 -12.05 -3.89 -3.48
C ALA A 46 -12.66 -2.54 -3.03
N ARG A 47 -11.85 -1.50 -2.90
CA ARG A 47 -12.26 -0.13 -2.52
C ARG A 47 -12.41 0.81 -3.73
N GLY A 48 -12.26 0.30 -4.94
CA GLY A 48 -12.48 1.07 -6.19
C GLY A 48 -11.27 1.88 -6.66
N PHE A 49 -10.06 1.60 -6.17
CA PHE A 49 -8.84 2.20 -6.72
C PHE A 49 -8.45 1.49 -8.03
N ASP A 50 -8.01 2.28 -9.02
CA ASP A 50 -7.33 1.75 -10.19
C ASP A 50 -5.90 1.33 -9.81
N THR A 51 -5.69 0.02 -9.67
CA THR A 51 -4.38 -0.52 -9.32
C THR A 51 -3.52 -0.84 -10.54
N ASP A 52 -4.07 -0.79 -11.75
CA ASP A 52 -3.30 -1.09 -12.97
C ASP A 52 -2.32 0.07 -13.27
N GLY A 53 -2.61 1.27 -12.76
CA GLY A 53 -1.72 2.43 -12.76
C GLY A 53 -0.72 2.50 -11.60
N LEU A 54 -0.59 1.46 -10.76
CA LEU A 54 0.35 1.48 -9.64
C LEU A 54 1.80 1.54 -10.12
N ILE A 55 2.54 2.50 -9.56
CA ILE A 55 3.98 2.61 -9.78
C ILE A 55 4.71 1.92 -8.62
N VAL A 56 5.45 0.86 -8.93
CA VAL A 56 6.37 0.24 -7.96
C VAL A 56 7.68 1.04 -7.97
N VAL A 57 7.86 1.87 -6.95
CA VAL A 57 9.05 2.70 -6.81
C VAL A 57 10.26 1.83 -6.52
N ASN A 58 11.33 1.98 -7.29
CA ASN A 58 12.62 1.37 -6.98
C ASN A 58 13.21 2.04 -5.73
N GLN A 59 13.43 1.26 -4.67
CA GLN A 59 14.02 1.72 -3.42
C GLN A 59 15.46 1.24 -3.34
N GLU A 60 16.39 2.14 -3.04
CA GLU A 60 17.76 1.74 -2.72
C GLU A 60 17.78 1.19 -1.29
N GLY A 61 18.37 0.00 -1.12
CA GLY A 61 18.46 -0.73 0.14
C GLY A 61 19.66 -0.35 0.99
#